data_AF-A0A5J5E608-F1
#
_entry.id   AF-A0A5J5E608-F1
#
_cell.length_a   1.000
_cell.length_b   1.000
_cell.length_c   1.000
_cell.angle_alpha   90.00
_cell.angle_beta   90.00
_cell.angle_gamma   90.00
#
_symmetry.space_group_name_H-M   'P 1'
#
loop_
_entity.id
_entity.type
_entity.pdbx_description
1 polymer ?
#
loop_
_entity_poly.entity_id
_entity_poly.type
_entity_poly.pdbx_seq_one_letter_code
_entity_poly.pdbx_strand_id
1 'polypeptide(L)'
;MSGGMPLVLIVMTDENTTSGVSDETPRRASQTKPPRRPKSKFSRMWVPNQPGAWVMVLTPALAGTIAGGVSWRSVWTTVAWLACYCAQFTTARWMVSHGQRRYMVPALSYMAATCVIGLPLLALTPQLLWWAPFYILVAAASFGLAWMRRDRGLLSQTVAVIAAGGIGAVTTGLGTRYFPDGMFSPAGMMIGAIFAVFEFGQLLFVPSMAVGRAGRGNRADRTDRASVPRGYYAASVAVSAAMAVAGFALIPAYGPALAVAALILLARATVLPVLSSRGVVPPLTAAPCEVVTSLVMLIAVAVSF
;
A
#
# COMPACT_ATOMS: atom_id res chain seq x y z
N MET A 1 -17.33 -1.84 24.14
CA MET A 1 -17.31 -2.77 22.99
C MET A 1 -16.11 -2.40 22.13
N SER A 2 -15.17 -3.35 22.11
CA SER A 2 -13.73 -3.14 21.93
C SER A 2 -13.35 -2.96 20.47
N GLY A 3 -12.74 -1.81 20.16
CA GLY A 3 -12.25 -1.47 18.83
C GLY A 3 -11.00 -2.25 18.48
N GLY A 4 -11.11 -3.15 17.52
CA GLY A 4 -9.99 -3.86 16.91
C GLY A 4 -8.98 -2.88 16.31
N MET A 5 -7.77 -2.87 16.86
CA MET A 5 -6.65 -2.09 16.36
C MET A 5 -6.16 -2.62 15.00
N PRO A 6 -5.65 -1.75 14.10
CA PRO A 6 -5.00 -2.19 12.87
C PRO A 6 -3.76 -3.03 13.22
N LEU A 7 -3.71 -4.23 12.65
CA LEU A 7 -2.77 -5.31 12.97
C LEU A 7 -1.30 -4.99 12.61
N VAL A 8 -1.05 -3.93 11.85
CA VAL A 8 0.30 -3.38 11.57
C VAL A 8 0.86 -2.64 12.81
N LEU A 9 0.00 -2.14 13.70
CA LEU A 9 0.43 -1.39 14.89
C LEU A 9 0.96 -2.31 16.02
N ILE A 10 0.55 -3.58 16.07
CA ILE A 10 1.03 -4.55 17.09
C ILE A 10 2.53 -4.84 16.93
N VAL A 11 3.11 -4.61 15.75
CA VAL A 11 4.51 -5.00 15.49
C VAL A 11 5.52 -3.89 15.81
N MET A 12 5.08 -2.69 16.20
CA MET A 12 6.00 -1.58 16.48
C MET A 12 5.84 -0.92 17.86
N THR A 13 4.89 -1.36 18.70
CA THR A 13 4.69 -0.77 20.04
C THR A 13 5.07 -1.65 21.22
N ASP A 14 5.47 -2.90 21.02
CA ASP A 14 5.78 -3.84 22.12
C ASP A 14 7.28 -4.06 22.35
N GLU A 15 8.12 -3.12 21.94
CA GLU A 15 9.57 -3.17 22.18
C GLU A 15 9.98 -2.44 23.48
N ASN A 16 9.09 -2.26 24.47
CA ASN A 16 9.48 -1.61 25.71
C ASN A 16 8.77 -2.04 27.00
N THR A 17 8.45 -3.32 27.18
CA THR A 17 8.06 -3.81 28.51
C THR A 17 8.32 -5.31 28.67
N THR A 18 9.53 -5.70 29.07
CA THR A 18 9.77 -6.92 29.87
C THR A 18 11.09 -6.87 30.62
N SER A 19 11.03 -6.53 31.91
CA SER A 19 11.85 -7.03 33.04
C SER A 19 11.56 -6.12 34.24
N GLY A 20 11.22 -6.51 35.47
CA GLY A 20 11.13 -7.76 36.20
C GLY A 20 10.70 -7.38 37.64
N VAL A 21 10.29 -8.35 38.44
CA VAL A 21 9.84 -8.18 39.84
C VAL A 21 11.03 -8.17 40.82
N SER A 22 10.81 -7.52 41.98
CA SER A 22 11.43 -7.59 43.34
C SER A 22 12.70 -6.78 43.72
N ASP A 23 12.47 -5.96 44.78
CA ASP A 23 13.27 -5.65 45.99
C ASP A 23 14.39 -4.59 46.09
N GLU A 24 14.50 -4.11 47.34
CA GLU A 24 14.99 -2.87 47.97
C GLU A 24 16.42 -2.33 47.70
N THR A 25 16.49 -0.98 47.65
CA THR A 25 17.51 0.09 47.96
C THR A 25 18.92 -0.20 48.54
N PRO A 26 19.88 0.80 48.62
CA PRO A 26 20.07 2.11 47.94
C PRO A 26 21.56 2.52 47.56
N ARG A 27 21.71 3.70 46.90
CA ARG A 27 22.95 4.53 46.60
C ARG A 27 23.89 3.95 45.52
N ARG A 28 24.36 4.66 44.48
CA ARG A 28 25.03 6.00 44.43
C ARG A 28 25.20 6.45 42.95
N ALA A 29 25.44 7.76 42.77
CA ALA A 29 25.98 8.47 41.60
C ALA A 29 25.02 8.84 40.44
N SER A 30 24.63 10.12 40.47
CA SER A 30 24.05 10.91 39.38
C SER A 30 24.87 10.82 38.08
N GLN A 31 24.30 10.18 37.06
CA GLN A 31 24.66 10.42 35.66
C GLN A 31 23.42 10.92 34.92
N THR A 32 23.27 12.23 34.85
CA THR A 32 22.33 12.89 33.94
C THR A 32 22.79 12.66 32.50
N LYS A 33 22.31 11.58 31.87
CA LYS A 33 22.40 11.42 30.42
C LYS A 33 21.69 12.61 29.76
N PRO A 34 22.30 13.29 28.77
CA PRO A 34 21.64 14.40 28.10
C PRO A 34 20.37 13.90 27.40
N PRO A 35 19.28 14.70 27.37
CA PRO A 35 18.04 14.27 26.73
C PRO A 35 18.30 14.08 25.23
N ARG A 36 18.19 12.83 24.75
CA ARG A 36 18.18 12.51 23.33
C ARG A 36 17.02 13.26 22.67
N ARG A 37 17.35 14.26 21.83
CA ARG A 37 16.38 15.10 21.09
C ARG A 37 15.37 14.24 20.31
N PRO A 38 14.04 14.41 20.48
CA PRO A 38 13.05 13.63 19.75
C PRO A 38 12.78 14.25 18.37
N LYS A 39 13.71 14.13 17.42
CA LYS A 39 13.50 14.55 16.02
C LYS A 39 12.49 13.65 15.25
N SER A 40 11.96 12.60 15.87
CA SER A 40 11.12 11.60 15.21
C SER A 40 9.64 11.96 15.08
N LYS A 41 9.09 12.86 15.91
CA LYS A 41 7.66 13.23 15.83
C LYS A 41 7.34 14.17 14.68
N PHE A 42 8.25 15.10 14.36
CA PHE A 42 8.02 16.09 13.30
C PHE A 42 8.12 15.48 11.91
N SER A 43 9.20 14.74 11.59
CA SER A 43 9.33 14.06 10.28
C SER A 43 8.16 13.10 9.99
N ARG A 44 7.67 12.36 11.00
CA ARG A 44 6.48 11.49 10.88
C ARG A 44 5.20 12.25 10.58
N MET A 45 5.12 13.57 10.82
CA MET A 45 3.96 14.39 10.47
C MET A 45 3.90 14.70 8.97
N TRP A 46 5.06 14.81 8.31
CA TRP A 46 5.17 15.26 6.92
C TRP A 46 5.19 14.11 5.91
N VAL A 47 5.87 12.99 6.24
CA VAL A 47 6.15 11.93 5.27
C VAL A 47 5.73 10.55 5.83
N PRO A 48 5.04 9.72 5.04
CA PRO A 48 4.81 8.31 5.37
C PRO A 48 6.12 7.56 5.66
N ASN A 49 6.18 6.87 6.80
CA ASN A 49 7.39 6.19 7.28
C ASN A 49 7.42 4.68 6.97
N GLN A 50 6.52 4.20 6.11
CA GLN A 50 6.41 2.78 5.78
C GLN A 50 7.00 2.54 4.38
N PRO A 51 8.16 1.87 4.26
CA PRO A 51 8.80 1.66 2.96
C PRO A 51 7.92 0.84 2.00
N GLY A 52 7.16 -0.13 2.50
CA GLY A 52 6.23 -0.93 1.70
C GLY A 52 5.12 -0.10 1.04
N ALA A 53 4.59 0.91 1.75
CA ALA A 53 3.54 1.77 1.21
C ALA A 53 4.02 2.61 0.01
N TRP A 54 5.27 3.10 0.05
CA TRP A 54 5.87 3.82 -1.07
C TRP A 54 6.00 2.95 -2.30
N VAL A 55 6.46 1.72 -2.11
CA VAL A 55 6.63 0.78 -3.23
C VAL A 55 5.26 0.46 -3.82
N MET A 56 4.25 0.13 -3.02
CA MET A 56 2.90 -0.13 -3.53
C MET A 56 2.37 1.06 -4.34
N VAL A 57 2.45 2.27 -3.82
CA VAL A 57 1.94 3.47 -4.52
C VAL A 57 2.70 3.76 -5.82
N LEU A 58 4.00 3.51 -5.88
CA LEU A 58 4.84 3.81 -7.04
C LEU A 58 4.81 2.73 -8.11
N THR A 59 4.65 1.46 -7.72
CA THR A 59 4.85 0.33 -8.62
C THR A 59 3.92 0.34 -9.84
N PRO A 60 2.60 0.57 -9.71
CA PRO A 60 1.71 0.63 -10.87
C PRO A 60 2.07 1.74 -11.84
N ALA A 61 2.41 2.93 -11.34
CA ALA A 61 2.78 4.08 -12.16
C ALA A 61 4.10 3.84 -12.92
N LEU A 62 5.09 3.21 -12.26
CA LEU A 62 6.34 2.83 -12.90
C LEU A 62 6.13 1.73 -13.93
N ALA A 63 5.33 0.71 -13.61
CA ALA A 63 5.04 -0.38 -14.53
C ALA A 63 4.34 0.14 -15.79
N GLY A 64 3.33 1.00 -15.63
CA GLY A 64 2.64 1.62 -16.76
C GLY A 64 3.55 2.54 -17.58
N THR A 65 4.44 3.30 -16.92
CA THR A 65 5.43 4.14 -17.62
C THR A 65 6.41 3.31 -18.46
N ILE A 66 6.86 2.16 -17.96
CA ILE A 66 7.79 1.27 -18.67
C ILE A 66 7.07 0.54 -19.81
N ALA A 67 5.94 -0.11 -19.51
CA ALA A 67 5.15 -0.89 -20.48
C ALA A 67 4.49 -0.01 -21.56
N GLY A 68 4.11 1.22 -21.22
CA GLY A 68 3.60 2.21 -22.17
C GLY A 68 4.67 2.81 -23.10
N GLY A 69 5.95 2.57 -22.80
CA GLY A 69 7.07 3.30 -23.37
C GLY A 69 7.31 4.63 -22.64
N VAL A 70 8.55 4.82 -22.16
CA VAL A 70 8.91 5.97 -21.32
C VAL A 70 8.75 7.27 -22.09
N SER A 71 7.92 8.17 -21.57
CA SER A 71 7.68 9.50 -22.11
C SER A 71 7.84 10.55 -21.02
N TRP A 72 8.12 11.79 -21.41
CA TRP A 72 8.17 12.88 -20.43
C TRP A 72 6.82 13.07 -19.72
N ARG A 73 5.70 12.77 -20.40
CA ARG A 73 4.34 12.85 -19.84
C ARG A 73 4.10 11.78 -18.78
N SER A 74 4.47 10.52 -19.05
CA SER A 74 4.30 9.43 -18.10
C SER A 74 5.22 9.58 -16.88
N VAL A 75 6.46 10.04 -17.08
CA VAL A 75 7.39 10.37 -15.99
C VAL A 75 6.86 11.53 -15.14
N TRP A 76 6.44 12.64 -15.76
CA TRP A 76 5.88 13.78 -15.02
C TRP A 76 4.60 13.37 -14.27
N THR A 77 3.73 12.58 -14.89
CA THR A 77 2.52 12.05 -14.24
C THR A 77 2.85 11.19 -13.02
N THR A 78 3.91 10.39 -13.08
CA THR A 78 4.40 9.60 -11.93
C THR A 78 4.90 10.50 -10.80
N VAL A 79 5.58 11.61 -11.12
CA VAL A 79 6.00 12.60 -10.11
C VAL A 79 4.81 13.33 -9.50
N ALA A 80 3.84 13.74 -10.33
CA ALA A 80 2.60 14.38 -9.88
C ALA A 80 1.79 13.45 -8.98
N TRP A 81 1.74 12.16 -9.31
CA TRP A 81 1.13 11.11 -8.50
C TRP A 81 1.76 11.01 -7.11
N LEU A 82 3.09 11.09 -7.01
CA LEU A 82 3.79 11.06 -5.74
C LEU A 82 3.46 12.26 -4.84
N ALA A 83 3.39 13.46 -5.44
CA ALA A 83 2.95 14.67 -4.74
C ALA A 83 1.49 14.53 -4.27
N CYS A 84 0.62 13.97 -5.12
CA CYS A 84 -0.78 13.69 -4.80
C CYS A 84 -0.92 12.71 -3.62
N TYR A 85 -0.13 11.64 -3.57
CA TYR A 85 -0.10 10.71 -2.43
C TYR A 85 0.28 11.42 -1.11
N CYS A 86 1.30 12.29 -1.14
CA CYS A 86 1.68 13.07 0.03
C CYS A 86 0.59 14.06 0.46
N ALA A 87 -0.09 14.69 -0.50
CA ALA A 87 -1.23 15.56 -0.25
C ALA A 87 -2.39 14.77 0.37
N GLN A 88 -2.75 13.61 -0.18
CA GLN A 88 -3.82 12.76 0.36
C GLN A 88 -3.51 12.33 1.80
N PHE A 89 -2.27 11.94 2.09
CA PHE A 89 -1.84 11.52 3.43
C PHE A 89 -1.95 12.65 4.48
N THR A 90 -1.48 13.84 4.13
CA THR A 90 -1.50 14.99 5.04
C THR A 90 -2.91 15.56 5.20
N THR A 91 -3.69 15.60 4.12
CA THR A 91 -5.10 16.02 4.15
C THR A 91 -5.98 15.05 4.93
N ALA A 92 -5.80 13.74 4.77
CA ALA A 92 -6.53 12.74 5.56
C ALA A 92 -6.30 12.94 7.07
N ARG A 93 -5.06 13.21 7.49
CA ARG A 93 -4.74 13.51 8.89
C ARG A 93 -5.39 14.80 9.37
N TRP A 94 -5.39 15.84 8.54
CA TRP A 94 -6.05 17.10 8.85
C TRP A 94 -7.56 16.92 9.03
N MET A 95 -8.22 16.15 8.16
CA MET A 95 -9.65 15.84 8.29
C MET A 95 -9.97 15.01 9.54
N VAL A 96 -9.20 13.95 9.80
CA VAL A 96 -9.39 13.13 11.03
C VAL A 96 -9.19 13.99 12.29
N SER A 97 -8.31 14.99 12.23
CA SER A 97 -8.10 15.94 13.33
C SER A 97 -9.20 17.02 13.48
N HIS A 98 -10.24 16.99 12.65
CA HIS A 98 -11.33 17.98 12.64
C HIS A 98 -10.81 19.41 12.45
N GLY A 99 -9.85 19.59 11.53
CA GLY A 99 -9.41 20.93 11.14
C GLY A 99 -8.30 21.54 12.01
N GLN A 100 -7.63 20.76 12.87
CA GLN A 100 -6.61 21.32 13.77
C GLN A 100 -5.46 22.03 13.02
N ARG A 101 -5.17 23.27 13.43
CA ARG A 101 -4.15 24.15 12.80
C ARG A 101 -2.77 23.49 12.66
N ARG A 102 -2.38 22.62 13.60
CA ARG A 102 -1.09 21.91 13.55
C ARG A 102 -0.91 21.01 12.32
N TYR A 103 -2.00 20.55 11.70
CA TYR A 103 -1.98 19.69 10.51
C TYR A 103 -2.33 20.44 9.22
N MET A 104 -2.75 21.70 9.31
CA MET A 104 -3.09 22.52 8.14
C MET A 104 -1.88 22.83 7.27
N VAL A 105 -0.76 23.21 7.88
CA VAL A 105 0.43 23.63 7.13
C VAL A 105 0.97 22.51 6.23
N PRO A 106 1.16 21.26 6.71
CA PRO A 106 1.52 20.15 5.83
C PRO A 106 0.50 19.90 4.72
N ALA A 107 -0.80 19.86 5.04
CA ALA A 107 -1.85 19.60 4.06
C ALA A 107 -1.87 20.64 2.93
N LEU A 108 -1.88 21.93 3.28
CA LEU A 108 -1.86 23.02 2.31
C LEU A 108 -0.56 23.04 1.49
N SER A 109 0.58 22.75 2.11
CA SER A 109 1.87 22.73 1.39
C SER A 109 1.92 21.65 0.31
N TYR A 110 1.47 20.43 0.60
CA TYR A 110 1.45 19.36 -0.38
C TYR A 110 0.32 19.53 -1.41
N MET A 111 -0.83 20.12 -1.02
CA MET A 111 -1.86 20.51 -1.99
C MET A 111 -1.33 21.56 -2.97
N ALA A 112 -0.66 22.61 -2.47
CA ALA A 112 -0.04 23.62 -3.31
C ALA A 112 1.04 23.02 -4.22
N ALA A 113 1.92 22.18 -3.68
CA ALA A 113 2.93 21.47 -4.48
C ALA A 113 2.29 20.58 -5.57
N THR A 114 1.22 19.86 -5.24
CA THR A 114 0.47 19.05 -6.22
C THR A 114 -0.15 19.92 -7.30
N CYS A 115 -0.71 21.10 -6.97
CA CYS A 115 -1.22 22.04 -7.97
C CYS A 115 -0.10 22.60 -8.85
N VAL A 116 1.04 22.99 -8.27
CA VAL A 116 2.19 23.52 -9.01
C VAL A 116 2.76 22.47 -9.97
N ILE A 117 2.79 21.20 -9.60
CA ILE A 117 3.29 20.11 -10.45
C ILE A 117 2.22 19.67 -11.46
N GLY A 118 0.96 19.59 -11.06
CA GLY A 118 -0.13 19.01 -11.84
C GLY A 118 -0.79 19.97 -12.83
N LEU A 119 -0.95 21.26 -12.50
CA LEU A 119 -1.59 22.24 -13.40
C LEU A 119 -0.81 22.44 -14.70
N PRO A 120 0.52 22.59 -14.72
CA PRO A 120 1.28 22.64 -15.96
C PRO A 120 1.13 21.36 -16.79
N LEU A 121 1.11 20.19 -16.15
CA LEU A 121 0.89 18.91 -16.84
C LEU A 121 -0.49 18.87 -17.52
N LEU A 122 -1.54 19.33 -16.84
CA LEU A 122 -2.89 19.41 -17.41
C LEU A 122 -2.98 20.42 -18.56
N ALA A 123 -2.27 21.55 -18.47
CA ALA A 123 -2.22 22.53 -19.56
C ALA A 123 -1.52 21.96 -20.81
N LEU A 124 -0.45 21.17 -20.62
CA LEU A 124 0.30 20.56 -21.72
C LEU A 124 -0.34 19.28 -22.26
N THR A 125 -1.16 18.59 -21.45
CA THR A 125 -1.84 17.33 -21.81
C THR A 125 -3.30 17.36 -21.33
N PRO A 126 -4.19 18.14 -21.99
CA PRO A 126 -5.58 18.30 -21.55
C PRO A 126 -6.38 17.00 -21.58
N GLN A 127 -5.99 16.02 -22.41
CA GLN A 127 -6.62 14.70 -22.51
C GLN A 127 -6.61 13.95 -21.17
N LEU A 128 -5.70 14.30 -20.25
CA LEU A 128 -5.65 13.73 -18.91
C LEU A 128 -6.93 14.02 -18.10
N LEU A 129 -7.68 15.07 -18.46
CA LEU A 129 -8.96 15.39 -17.83
C LEU A 129 -10.04 14.31 -18.06
N TRP A 130 -9.88 13.43 -19.05
CA TRP A 130 -10.80 12.29 -19.22
C TRP A 130 -10.74 11.30 -18.04
N TRP A 131 -9.63 11.27 -17.31
CA TRP A 131 -9.52 10.49 -16.08
C TRP A 131 -10.04 11.22 -14.84
N ALA A 132 -10.34 12.52 -14.94
CA ALA A 132 -10.78 13.33 -13.81
C ALA A 132 -12.06 12.79 -13.14
N PRO A 133 -13.13 12.37 -13.86
CA PRO A 133 -14.33 11.83 -13.23
C PRO A 133 -14.03 10.61 -12.35
N PHE A 134 -13.16 9.71 -12.84
CA PHE A 134 -12.74 8.52 -12.09
C PHE A 134 -11.99 8.90 -10.80
N TYR A 135 -10.97 9.78 -10.89
CA TYR A 135 -10.22 10.18 -9.71
C TYR A 135 -11.03 11.03 -8.73
N ILE A 136 -11.96 11.86 -9.20
CA ILE A 136 -12.89 12.60 -8.34
C ILE A 136 -13.74 11.62 -7.52
N LEU A 137 -14.30 10.58 -8.15
CA LEU A 137 -15.10 9.56 -7.47
C LEU A 137 -14.28 8.84 -6.40
N VAL A 138 -13.08 8.36 -6.75
CA VAL A 138 -12.20 7.62 -5.84
C VAL A 138 -11.70 8.51 -4.70
N ALA A 139 -11.35 9.77 -4.97
CA ALA A 139 -10.96 10.74 -3.96
C ALA A 139 -12.12 11.07 -3.01
N ALA A 140 -13.33 11.29 -3.54
CA ALA A 140 -14.53 11.55 -2.74
C ALA A 140 -14.84 10.36 -1.82
N ALA A 141 -14.76 9.12 -2.33
CA ALA A 141 -14.91 7.91 -1.53
C ALA A 141 -13.85 7.82 -0.43
N SER A 142 -12.57 8.08 -0.76
CA SER A 142 -11.47 8.05 0.20
C SER A 142 -11.65 9.08 1.32
N PHE A 143 -11.98 10.32 0.97
CA PHE A 143 -12.17 11.39 1.94
C PHE A 143 -13.46 11.22 2.75
N GLY A 144 -14.55 10.72 2.13
CA GLY A 144 -15.77 10.36 2.84
C GLY A 144 -15.54 9.27 3.89
N LEU A 145 -14.78 8.23 3.54
CA LEU A 145 -14.39 7.18 4.50
C LEU A 145 -13.48 7.71 5.60
N ALA A 146 -12.54 8.61 5.28
CA ALA A 146 -11.69 9.27 6.27
C ALA A 146 -12.51 10.13 7.24
N TRP A 147 -13.51 10.87 6.74
CA TRP A 147 -14.42 11.68 7.55
C TRP A 147 -15.23 10.82 8.53
N MET A 148 -15.72 9.67 8.07
CA MET A 148 -16.43 8.68 8.90
C MET A 148 -15.51 7.92 9.87
N ARG A 149 -14.21 8.25 9.94
CA ARG A 149 -13.18 7.53 10.72
C ARG A 149 -13.10 6.04 10.38
N ARG A 150 -13.40 5.69 9.12
CA ARG A 150 -13.30 4.36 8.52
C ARG A 150 -12.07 4.22 7.61
N ASP A 151 -11.10 5.11 7.77
CA ASP A 151 -9.79 5.11 7.10
C ASP A 151 -9.02 3.79 7.26
N ARG A 152 -9.29 3.06 8.36
CA ARG A 152 -8.61 1.80 8.70
C ARG A 152 -9.30 0.55 8.16
N GLY A 153 -10.45 0.69 7.51
CA GLY A 153 -11.21 -0.43 6.96
C GLY A 153 -10.64 -0.97 5.66
N LEU A 154 -11.02 -2.19 5.29
CA LEU A 154 -10.71 -2.75 3.97
C LEU A 154 -11.21 -1.87 2.84
N LEU A 155 -12.42 -1.31 2.96
CA LEU A 155 -13.02 -0.44 1.94
C LEU A 155 -12.12 0.76 1.61
N SER A 156 -11.57 1.45 2.62
CA SER A 156 -10.70 2.61 2.39
C SER A 156 -9.41 2.21 1.68
N GLN A 157 -8.87 1.04 2.02
CA GLN A 157 -7.66 0.51 1.39
C GLN A 157 -7.95 0.03 -0.04
N THR A 158 -9.10 -0.59 -0.29
CA THR A 158 -9.55 -0.98 -1.64
C THR A 158 -9.69 0.24 -2.54
N VAL A 159 -10.26 1.35 -2.04
CA VAL A 159 -10.36 2.60 -2.81
C VAL A 159 -8.97 3.13 -3.18
N ALA A 160 -8.00 3.06 -2.28
CA ALA A 160 -6.62 3.45 -2.58
C ALA A 160 -5.98 2.55 -3.64
N VAL A 161 -6.22 1.23 -3.57
CA VAL A 161 -5.76 0.25 -4.57
C VAL A 161 -6.39 0.49 -5.94
N ILE A 162 -7.67 0.84 -6.00
CA ILE A 162 -8.34 1.21 -7.25
C ILE A 162 -7.68 2.46 -7.85
N ALA A 163 -7.34 3.46 -7.02
CA ALA A 163 -6.60 4.64 -7.45
C ALA A 163 -5.21 4.27 -8.02
N ALA A 164 -4.49 3.40 -7.31
CA ALA A 164 -3.15 2.94 -7.68
C ALA A 164 -3.16 2.11 -8.97
N GLY A 165 -4.11 1.20 -9.14
CA GLY A 165 -4.32 0.51 -10.42
C GLY A 165 -4.65 1.49 -11.55
N GLY A 166 -5.51 2.47 -11.28
CA GLY A 166 -5.86 3.53 -12.23
C GLY A 166 -4.64 4.30 -12.75
N ILE A 167 -3.66 4.63 -11.90
CA ILE A 167 -2.48 5.38 -12.34
C ILE A 167 -1.58 4.55 -13.26
N GLY A 168 -1.55 3.22 -13.10
CA GLY A 168 -0.90 2.31 -14.04
C GLY A 168 -1.52 2.37 -15.43
N ALA A 169 -2.85 2.42 -15.53
CA ALA A 169 -3.54 2.59 -16.80
C ALA A 169 -3.26 3.95 -17.46
N VAL A 170 -3.32 5.03 -16.67
CA VAL A 170 -3.03 6.40 -17.12
C VAL A 170 -1.60 6.52 -17.66
N THR A 171 -0.61 6.08 -16.88
CA THR A 171 0.81 6.20 -17.27
C THR A 171 1.16 5.36 -18.49
N THR A 172 0.48 4.22 -18.67
CA THR A 172 0.57 3.42 -19.91
C THR A 172 0.03 4.19 -21.11
N GLY A 173 -1.18 4.76 -21.01
CA GLY A 173 -1.81 5.50 -22.11
C GLY A 173 -1.08 6.79 -22.49
N LEU A 174 -0.32 7.37 -21.55
CA LEU A 174 0.57 8.52 -21.78
C LEU A 174 1.96 8.14 -22.32
N GLY A 175 2.26 6.86 -22.42
CA GLY A 175 3.52 6.36 -22.92
C GLY A 175 3.67 6.55 -24.44
N THR A 176 4.90 6.48 -24.94
CA THR A 176 5.22 6.72 -26.34
C THR A 176 4.56 5.73 -27.30
N ARG A 177 4.14 4.55 -26.82
CA ARG A 177 3.51 3.50 -27.64
C ARG A 177 2.02 3.74 -27.89
N TYR A 178 1.37 4.57 -27.06
CA TYR A 178 -0.09 4.70 -27.04
C TYR A 178 -0.58 6.14 -27.18
N PHE A 179 0.20 7.14 -26.79
CA PHE A 179 -0.21 8.55 -26.87
C PHE A 179 -0.16 9.09 -28.32
N PRO A 180 -1.12 9.94 -28.77
CA PRO A 180 -2.23 10.54 -28.01
C PRO A 180 -3.53 9.73 -27.95
N ASP A 181 -3.72 8.74 -28.83
CA ASP A 181 -5.04 8.12 -29.03
C ASP A 181 -5.38 7.03 -28.00
N GLY A 182 -4.36 6.46 -27.36
CA GLY A 182 -4.44 5.34 -26.44
C GLY A 182 -4.64 5.72 -24.97
N MET A 183 -5.33 6.84 -24.69
CA MET A 183 -5.62 7.30 -23.33
C MET A 183 -6.39 6.27 -22.49
N PHE A 184 -7.20 5.44 -23.16
CA PHE A 184 -7.88 4.25 -22.63
C PHE A 184 -7.45 2.98 -23.37
N SER A 185 -6.15 2.79 -23.59
CA SER A 185 -5.64 1.60 -24.29
C SER A 185 -6.02 0.31 -23.56
N PRO A 186 -6.37 -0.78 -24.29
CA PRO A 186 -6.65 -2.08 -23.66
C PRO A 186 -5.49 -2.59 -22.81
N ALA A 187 -4.24 -2.35 -23.24
CA ALA A 187 -3.03 -2.67 -22.49
C ALA A 187 -2.94 -1.89 -21.17
N GLY A 188 -3.21 -0.58 -21.19
CA GLY A 188 -3.24 0.24 -19.97
C GLY A 188 -4.31 -0.24 -18.98
N MET A 189 -5.52 -0.51 -19.48
CA MET A 189 -6.60 -1.04 -18.63
C MET A 189 -6.24 -2.40 -18.02
N MET A 190 -5.59 -3.27 -18.79
CA MET A 190 -5.12 -4.58 -18.31
C MET A 190 -4.04 -4.42 -17.23
N ILE A 191 -3.04 -3.57 -17.45
CA ILE A 191 -1.98 -3.30 -16.47
C ILE A 191 -2.57 -2.73 -15.19
N GLY A 192 -3.49 -1.77 -15.30
CA GLY A 192 -4.18 -1.20 -14.15
C GLY A 192 -4.99 -2.24 -13.37
N ALA A 193 -5.67 -3.16 -14.06
CA ALA A 193 -6.40 -4.26 -13.43
C ALA A 193 -5.46 -5.25 -12.74
N ILE A 194 -4.34 -5.63 -13.38
CA ILE A 194 -3.32 -6.51 -12.79
C ILE A 194 -2.80 -5.93 -11.48
N PHE A 195 -2.44 -4.64 -11.46
CA PHE A 195 -1.96 -3.98 -10.25
C PHE A 195 -3.05 -3.81 -9.18
N ALA A 196 -4.28 -3.48 -9.57
CA ALA A 196 -5.39 -3.39 -8.62
C ALA A 196 -5.65 -4.74 -7.92
N VAL A 197 -5.65 -5.85 -8.67
CA VAL A 197 -5.85 -7.19 -8.09
C VAL A 197 -4.64 -7.59 -7.24
N PHE A 198 -3.42 -7.34 -7.72
CA PHE A 198 -2.18 -7.61 -6.99
C PHE A 198 -2.15 -6.90 -5.63
N GLU A 199 -2.35 -5.58 -5.63
CA GLU A 199 -2.31 -4.80 -4.39
C GLU A 199 -3.46 -5.15 -3.46
N PHE A 200 -4.65 -5.44 -3.99
CA PHE A 200 -5.74 -5.96 -3.17
C PHE A 200 -5.36 -7.29 -2.50
N GLY A 201 -4.67 -8.17 -3.21
CA GLY A 201 -4.08 -9.39 -2.65
C GLY A 201 -3.07 -9.12 -1.53
N GLN A 202 -2.30 -8.04 -1.62
CA GLN A 202 -1.37 -7.60 -0.55
C GLN A 202 -2.12 -7.19 0.71
N LEU A 203 -3.24 -6.45 0.57
CA LEU A 203 -4.08 -6.03 1.71
C LEU A 203 -4.62 -7.23 2.50
N LEU A 204 -4.89 -8.34 1.83
CA LEU A 204 -5.37 -9.58 2.45
C LEU A 204 -4.22 -10.42 3.04
N PHE A 205 -3.03 -10.33 2.44
CA PHE A 205 -1.85 -11.09 2.85
C PHE A 205 -1.34 -10.67 4.24
N VAL A 206 -1.25 -9.36 4.54
CA VAL A 206 -0.72 -8.90 5.85
C VAL A 206 -1.56 -9.41 7.03
N PRO A 207 -2.90 -9.29 7.03
CA PRO A 207 -3.73 -9.88 8.07
C PRO A 207 -3.65 -11.42 8.12
N SER A 208 -3.38 -12.09 6.99
CA SER A 208 -3.21 -13.55 6.98
C SER A 208 -1.97 -14.01 7.78
N MET A 209 -0.91 -13.20 7.82
CA MET A 209 0.27 -13.48 8.65
C MET A 209 -0.02 -13.39 10.16
N ALA A 210 -1.12 -12.76 10.55
CA ALA A 210 -1.55 -12.67 11.95
C ALA A 210 -2.08 -14.00 12.51
N VAL A 211 -2.38 -14.98 11.65
CA VAL A 211 -2.86 -16.33 12.04
C VAL A 211 -1.94 -16.95 13.11
N GLY A 212 -0.62 -16.73 13.03
CA GLY A 212 0.32 -17.29 13.99
C GLY A 212 0.31 -16.66 15.38
N ARG A 213 -0.23 -15.45 15.55
CA ARG A 213 -0.44 -14.87 16.88
C ARG A 213 -1.69 -15.44 17.56
N ALA A 214 -2.76 -15.67 16.79
CA ALA A 214 -4.00 -16.27 17.31
C ALA A 214 -3.75 -17.70 17.85
N GLY A 215 -2.74 -18.39 17.32
CA GLY A 215 -2.32 -19.71 17.77
C GLY A 215 -1.56 -19.77 19.11
N ARG A 216 -1.20 -18.63 19.72
CA ARG A 216 -0.46 -18.56 21.00
C ARG A 216 -1.30 -18.08 22.19
N GLY A 217 -2.57 -17.69 21.97
CA GLY A 217 -3.49 -17.28 23.02
C GLY A 217 -4.13 -18.46 23.77
N ASN A 218 -4.67 -18.16 24.96
CA ASN A 218 -5.34 -19.13 25.82
C ASN A 218 -6.53 -19.81 25.10
N ARG A 219 -6.82 -21.08 25.41
CA ARG A 219 -7.72 -21.95 24.61
C ARG A 219 -9.16 -21.40 24.44
N ALA A 220 -9.65 -20.60 25.39
CA ALA A 220 -10.98 -19.98 25.37
C ALA A 220 -11.08 -18.69 24.53
N ASP A 221 -10.00 -17.90 24.41
CA ASP A 221 -9.91 -16.70 23.55
C ASP A 221 -9.54 -17.08 22.09
N ARG A 222 -9.35 -18.38 21.82
CA ARG A 222 -8.86 -18.91 20.55
C ARG A 222 -9.96 -19.04 19.51
N THR A 223 -11.20 -19.31 19.90
CA THR A 223 -12.27 -19.67 18.95
C THR A 223 -12.83 -18.46 18.20
N ASP A 224 -13.16 -17.37 18.91
CA ASP A 224 -13.66 -16.12 18.30
C ASP A 224 -12.57 -15.32 17.59
N ARG A 225 -11.32 -15.42 18.06
CA ARG A 225 -10.18 -14.67 17.52
C ARG A 225 -9.46 -15.38 16.37
N ALA A 226 -9.74 -16.67 16.14
CA ALA A 226 -9.14 -17.46 15.05
C ALA A 226 -9.97 -17.46 13.75
N SER A 227 -11.26 -17.09 13.79
CA SER A 227 -12.11 -17.04 12.59
C SER A 227 -11.70 -15.91 11.63
N VAL A 228 -11.40 -14.73 12.17
CA VAL A 228 -11.05 -13.53 11.40
C VAL A 228 -9.75 -13.72 10.59
N PRO A 229 -8.63 -14.19 11.15
CA PRO A 229 -7.38 -14.40 10.39
C PRO A 229 -7.50 -15.49 9.31
N ARG A 230 -8.37 -16.49 9.49
CA ARG A 230 -8.60 -17.57 8.52
C ARG A 230 -9.34 -17.09 7.27
N GLY A 231 -10.30 -16.18 7.42
CA GLY A 231 -10.99 -15.56 6.28
C GLY A 231 -10.02 -14.79 5.38
N TYR A 232 -9.13 -13.99 5.96
CA TYR A 232 -8.08 -13.27 5.22
C TYR A 232 -7.09 -14.21 4.54
N TYR A 233 -6.70 -15.30 5.21
CA TYR A 233 -5.85 -16.32 4.60
C TYR A 233 -6.51 -16.97 3.39
N ALA A 234 -7.74 -17.47 3.53
CA ALA A 234 -8.46 -18.09 2.42
C ALA A 234 -8.66 -17.11 1.25
N ALA A 235 -9.01 -15.85 1.54
CA ALA A 235 -9.18 -14.83 0.52
C ALA A 235 -7.85 -14.47 -0.19
N SER A 236 -6.74 -14.35 0.57
CA SER A 236 -5.42 -14.07 -0.02
C SER A 236 -4.94 -15.21 -0.92
N VAL A 237 -5.15 -16.47 -0.51
CA VAL A 237 -4.87 -17.65 -1.34
C VAL A 237 -5.77 -17.67 -2.58
N ALA A 238 -7.07 -17.42 -2.43
CA ALA A 238 -8.01 -17.41 -3.56
C ALA A 238 -7.66 -16.36 -4.61
N VAL A 239 -7.36 -15.12 -4.20
CA VAL A 239 -6.92 -14.05 -5.10
C VAL A 239 -5.62 -14.43 -5.80
N SER A 240 -4.64 -14.96 -5.06
CA SER A 240 -3.35 -15.36 -5.64
C SER A 240 -3.49 -16.55 -6.60
N ALA A 241 -4.41 -17.49 -6.32
CA ALA A 241 -4.71 -18.62 -7.20
C ALA A 241 -5.42 -18.15 -8.47
N ALA A 242 -6.37 -17.21 -8.37
CA ALA A 242 -7.01 -16.59 -9.52
C ALA A 242 -5.99 -15.86 -10.40
N MET A 243 -5.06 -15.11 -9.80
CA MET A 243 -3.96 -14.49 -10.53
C MET A 243 -3.07 -15.54 -11.21
N ALA A 244 -2.80 -16.68 -10.57
CA ALA A 244 -2.00 -17.75 -11.18
C ALA A 244 -2.71 -18.33 -12.41
N VAL A 245 -3.99 -18.68 -12.28
CA VAL A 245 -4.80 -19.18 -13.40
C VAL A 245 -4.83 -18.17 -14.56
N ALA A 246 -5.07 -16.89 -14.25
CA ALA A 246 -5.04 -15.83 -15.26
C ALA A 246 -3.65 -15.69 -15.90
N GLY A 247 -2.58 -15.71 -15.10
CA GLY A 247 -1.21 -15.65 -15.58
C GLY A 247 -0.88 -16.77 -16.57
N PHE A 248 -1.31 -18.01 -16.28
CA PHE A 248 -1.16 -19.15 -17.21
C PHE A 248 -1.98 -18.97 -18.50
N ALA A 249 -3.22 -18.49 -18.39
CA ALA A 249 -4.07 -18.23 -19.56
C ALA A 249 -3.49 -17.13 -20.47
N LEU A 250 -2.72 -16.20 -19.92
CA LEU A 250 -2.11 -15.08 -20.63
C LEU A 250 -0.76 -15.41 -21.28
N ILE A 251 -0.18 -16.60 -21.05
CA ILE A 251 1.14 -16.98 -21.60
C ILE A 251 1.22 -16.85 -23.12
N PRO A 252 0.23 -17.27 -23.93
CA PRO A 252 0.33 -17.19 -25.39
C PRO A 252 0.44 -15.74 -25.91
N ALA A 253 -0.11 -14.77 -25.17
CA ALA A 253 -0.16 -13.37 -25.56
C ALA A 253 0.94 -12.52 -24.93
N TYR A 254 1.36 -12.83 -23.70
CA TYR A 254 2.23 -11.97 -22.88
C TYR A 254 3.48 -12.69 -22.33
N GLY A 255 3.70 -13.95 -22.74
CA GLY A 255 4.80 -14.77 -22.27
C GLY A 255 4.65 -15.26 -20.82
N PRO A 256 5.64 -16.01 -20.30
CA PRO A 256 5.52 -16.71 -19.02
C PRO A 256 5.71 -15.82 -17.79
N ALA A 257 6.19 -14.58 -17.94
CA ALA A 257 6.63 -13.75 -16.80
C ALA A 257 5.50 -13.48 -15.79
N LEU A 258 4.28 -13.15 -16.26
CA LEU A 258 3.11 -12.96 -15.40
C LEU A 258 2.69 -14.24 -14.69
N ALA A 259 2.76 -15.39 -15.35
CA ALA A 259 2.47 -16.69 -14.74
C ALA A 259 3.47 -17.02 -13.61
N VAL A 260 4.76 -16.81 -13.86
CA VAL A 260 5.83 -17.02 -12.87
C VAL A 260 5.64 -16.09 -11.67
N ALA A 261 5.38 -14.80 -11.90
CA ALA A 261 5.11 -13.85 -10.83
C ALA A 261 3.88 -14.28 -10.00
N ALA A 262 2.79 -14.66 -10.65
CA ALA A 262 1.58 -15.11 -9.97
C ALA A 262 1.79 -16.41 -9.18
N LEU A 263 2.62 -17.34 -9.66
CA LEU A 263 3.02 -18.51 -8.89
C LEU A 263 3.83 -18.14 -7.63
N ILE A 264 4.73 -17.16 -7.72
CA ILE A 264 5.45 -16.65 -6.55
C ILE A 264 4.46 -16.04 -5.53
N LEU A 265 3.45 -15.30 -6.02
CA LEU A 265 2.39 -14.74 -5.17
C LEU A 265 1.53 -15.82 -4.51
N LEU A 266 1.23 -16.92 -5.20
CA LEU A 266 0.49 -18.04 -4.64
C LEU A 266 1.33 -18.83 -3.63
N ALA A 267 2.60 -19.08 -3.95
CA ALA A 267 3.53 -19.77 -3.06
C ALA A 267 3.70 -18.99 -1.74
N ARG A 268 3.91 -17.67 -1.79
CA ARG A 268 4.02 -16.87 -0.55
C ARG A 268 2.70 -16.85 0.24
N ALA A 269 1.55 -16.79 -0.43
CA ALA A 269 0.24 -16.68 0.22
C ALA A 269 -0.13 -17.95 0.98
N THR A 270 0.40 -19.10 0.54
CA THR A 270 0.20 -20.40 1.17
C THR A 270 1.29 -20.73 2.20
N VAL A 271 2.56 -20.50 1.87
CA VAL A 271 3.70 -20.93 2.71
C VAL A 271 3.93 -20.01 3.90
N LEU A 272 3.98 -18.69 3.71
CA LEU A 272 4.40 -17.75 4.76
C LEU A 272 3.43 -17.71 5.96
N PRO A 273 2.09 -17.65 5.77
CA PRO A 273 1.16 -17.68 6.89
C PRO A 273 1.23 -19.00 7.67
N VAL A 274 1.45 -20.13 6.98
CA VAL A 274 1.63 -21.44 7.63
C VAL A 274 2.91 -21.48 8.45
N LEU A 275 4.04 -21.02 7.90
CA LEU A 275 5.30 -20.95 8.65
C LEU A 275 5.21 -19.98 9.83
N SER A 276 4.48 -18.87 9.67
CA SER A 276 4.20 -17.95 10.77
C SER A 276 3.33 -18.59 11.85
N SER A 277 2.35 -19.40 11.46
CA SER A 277 1.52 -20.16 12.41
C SER A 277 2.29 -21.19 13.24
N ARG A 278 3.38 -21.72 12.67
CA ARG A 278 4.33 -22.62 13.35
C ARG A 278 5.40 -21.89 14.14
N GLY A 279 5.42 -20.55 14.12
CA GLY A 279 6.41 -19.74 14.80
C GLY A 279 7.80 -19.70 14.15
N VAL A 280 7.94 -20.26 12.94
CA VAL A 280 9.21 -20.29 12.19
C VAL A 280 9.57 -18.91 11.66
N VAL A 281 8.57 -18.17 11.18
CA VAL A 281 8.75 -16.85 10.55
C VAL A 281 7.98 -15.79 11.34
N PRO A 282 8.64 -14.70 11.77
CA PRO A 282 7.94 -13.63 12.47
C PRO A 282 6.97 -12.89 11.53
N PRO A 283 5.78 -12.46 11.97
CA PRO A 283 4.83 -11.72 11.13
C PRO A 283 5.39 -10.42 10.51
N LEU A 284 6.48 -9.88 11.08
CA LEU A 284 7.15 -8.68 10.59
C LEU A 284 7.78 -8.88 9.19
N THR A 285 7.98 -10.13 8.75
CA THR A 285 8.48 -10.42 7.39
C THR A 285 7.50 -10.06 6.27
N ALA A 286 6.26 -9.70 6.59
CA ALA A 286 5.29 -9.25 5.61
C ALA A 286 5.79 -8.02 4.83
N ALA A 287 6.34 -7.01 5.52
CA ALA A 287 6.81 -5.77 4.89
C ALA A 287 7.92 -5.96 3.85
N PRO A 288 9.03 -6.66 4.12
CA PRO A 288 10.03 -6.92 3.07
C PRO A 288 9.47 -7.82 1.95
N CYS A 289 8.55 -8.74 2.26
CA CYS A 289 7.88 -9.57 1.24
C CYS A 289 7.02 -8.73 0.30
N GLU A 290 6.30 -7.72 0.79
CA GLU A 290 5.53 -6.77 -0.04
C GLU A 290 6.42 -6.03 -1.03
N VAL A 291 7.59 -5.55 -0.59
CA VAL A 291 8.54 -4.87 -1.46
C VAL A 291 9.05 -5.81 -2.56
N VAL A 292 9.51 -7.01 -2.19
CA VAL A 292 10.02 -8.00 -3.16
C VAL A 292 8.95 -8.37 -4.18
N THR A 293 7.73 -8.64 -3.72
CA THR A 293 6.64 -9.06 -4.61
C THR A 293 6.14 -7.95 -5.51
N SER A 294 6.22 -6.70 -5.07
CA SER A 294 5.94 -5.53 -5.91
C SER A 294 6.99 -5.38 -7.01
N LEU A 295 8.28 -5.56 -6.69
CA LEU A 295 9.34 -5.57 -7.70
C LEU A 295 9.20 -6.74 -8.68
N VAL A 296 8.82 -7.93 -8.21
CA VAL A 296 8.52 -9.08 -9.09
C VAL A 296 7.39 -8.74 -10.06
N MET A 297 6.29 -8.14 -9.58
CA MET A 297 5.20 -7.73 -10.49
C MET A 297 5.60 -6.61 -11.43
N LEU A 298 6.40 -5.63 -10.98
CA LEU A 298 6.94 -4.58 -11.84
C LEU A 298 7.70 -5.16 -13.02
N ILE A 299 8.64 -6.07 -12.73
CA ILE A 299 9.48 -6.72 -13.75
C ILE A 299 8.63 -7.60 -14.67
N ALA A 300 7.70 -8.37 -14.10
CA ALA A 300 6.84 -9.25 -14.90
C ALA A 300 5.99 -8.47 -15.90
N VAL A 301 5.39 -7.34 -15.48
CA VAL A 301 4.64 -6.47 -16.39
C VAL A 301 5.55 -5.81 -17.42
N ALA A 302 6.70 -5.29 -17.01
CA ALA A 302 7.65 -4.64 -17.92
C ALA A 302 8.23 -5.58 -19.00
N VAL A 303 8.35 -6.87 -18.71
CA VAL A 303 8.81 -7.88 -19.67
C VAL A 303 7.68 -8.35 -20.59
N SER A 304 6.45 -8.36 -20.09
CA SER A 304 5.28 -8.86 -20.82
C SER A 304 4.64 -7.87 -21.80
N PHE A 305 4.90 -6.57 -21.64
CA PHE A 305 4.30 -5.49 -22.45
C PHE A 305 5.37 -4.61 -23.10
#